data_AF-A0A7V9R4H7-F1
#
_entry.id   AF-A0A7V9R4H7-F1
#
_cell.length_a   1.000
_cell.length_b   1.000
_cell.length_c   1.000
_cell.angle_alpha   90.00
_cell.angle_beta   90.00
_cell.angle_gamma   90.00
#
_symmetry.space_group_name_H-M   'P 1'
#
loop_
_entity.id
_entity.type
_entity.pdbx_description
1 polymer ?
#
loop_
_entity_poly.entity_id
_entity_poly.type
_entity_poly.pdbx_seq_one_letter_code
_entity_poly.pdbx_strand_id
1 'polypeptide(L)'
;AKQLLMQGHYELKEQIDSSHTFLYGHRYWPQVKKTVEAFAESYDADNVQLSDRILEVARQTATSLKLDVSLLVGITAIAFMTIQQAGLAAFKNASGAMLLDKKHVKKSPAQILSERAKDDSQGLFGFLKTIDKKWTVTYDENDAAATYKMNHDQDMAWGASDDRTRNWREIDPRRPEGPIPVECRSASCGTCWVGVLGGAEKLSDVAVREGKKIKEFGYIDTTEPKPLIRLACQAKTYGAVSIVIPPWNGVFGKYLKSVRESSEIE
;
A
#
# COMPACT_ATOMS: atom_id res chain seq x y z
N ALA A 1 20.92 -18.23 -1.16
CA ALA A 1 19.86 -17.47 -0.46
C ALA A 1 18.82 -18.47 0.06
N LYS A 2 18.37 -18.36 1.33
CA LYS A 2 17.28 -19.21 1.83
C LYS A 2 16.01 -18.80 1.10
N GLN A 3 15.41 -19.71 0.31
CA GLN A 3 14.12 -19.46 -0.34
C GLN A 3 13.04 -19.28 0.73
N LEU A 4 12.41 -18.11 0.72
CA LEU A 4 11.25 -17.81 1.56
C LEU A 4 10.00 -18.18 0.76
N LEU A 5 9.32 -19.26 1.14
CA LEU A 5 8.07 -19.67 0.51
C LEU A 5 6.92 -18.86 1.12
N MET A 6 6.27 -18.03 0.29
CA MET A 6 5.04 -17.32 0.66
C MET A 6 3.83 -18.21 0.33
N GLN A 7 2.89 -18.35 1.27
CA GLN A 7 1.68 -19.15 1.05
C GLN A 7 0.55 -18.30 0.48
N GLY A 8 0.37 -18.31 -0.85
CA GLY A 8 -0.66 -17.55 -1.55
C GLY A 8 -0.08 -16.71 -2.67
N HIS A 9 -0.94 -16.00 -3.41
CA HIS A 9 -0.51 -15.16 -4.52
C HIS A 9 -0.05 -13.79 -4.01
N TYR A 10 1.13 -13.73 -3.39
CA TYR A 10 1.66 -12.50 -2.76
C TYR A 10 2.94 -12.00 -3.42
N GLU A 11 3.40 -12.65 -4.48
CA GLU A 11 4.54 -12.14 -5.23
C GLU A 11 4.10 -10.96 -6.09
N LEU A 12 4.95 -9.92 -6.18
CA LEU A 12 4.68 -8.76 -7.04
C LEU A 12 4.39 -9.17 -8.49
N LYS A 13 5.06 -10.22 -8.99
CA LYS A 13 4.88 -10.75 -10.36
C LYS A 13 3.45 -11.22 -10.64
N GLU A 14 2.68 -11.56 -9.61
CA GLU A 14 1.29 -12.01 -9.72
C GLU A 14 0.28 -10.86 -9.54
N GLN A 15 0.77 -9.68 -9.13
CA GLN A 15 -0.07 -8.54 -8.75
C GLN A 15 0.34 -7.24 -9.44
N ILE A 16 1.07 -7.32 -10.57
CA ILE A 16 1.68 -6.17 -11.25
C ILE A 16 0.65 -5.05 -11.45
N ASP A 17 -0.48 -5.33 -12.12
CA ASP A 17 -1.48 -4.33 -12.47
C ASP A 17 -2.29 -3.81 -11.25
N SER A 18 -2.45 -4.64 -10.22
CA SER A 18 -3.25 -4.31 -9.02
C SER A 18 -2.43 -3.67 -7.90
N SER A 19 -1.10 -3.72 -7.97
CA SER A 19 -0.23 -3.35 -6.86
C SER A 19 -0.23 -1.85 -6.53
N HIS A 20 -0.68 -1.01 -7.45
CA HIS A 20 -0.55 0.43 -7.36
C HIS A 20 -1.87 1.17 -7.62
N THR A 21 -3.01 0.51 -7.48
CA THR A 21 -4.36 1.08 -7.75
C THR A 21 -4.71 2.27 -6.87
N PHE A 22 -4.05 2.42 -5.72
CA PHE A 22 -4.20 3.55 -4.81
C PHE A 22 -3.50 4.84 -5.27
N LEU A 23 -2.64 4.75 -6.29
CA LEU A 23 -1.94 5.92 -6.83
C LEU A 23 -2.80 6.63 -7.87
N TYR A 24 -2.81 7.96 -7.80
CA TYR A 24 -3.41 8.78 -8.84
C TYR A 24 -2.90 8.38 -10.23
N GLY A 25 -1.58 8.18 -10.37
CA GLY A 25 -0.93 7.83 -11.64
C GLY A 25 -1.37 6.51 -12.26
N HIS A 26 -2.04 5.61 -11.52
CA HIS A 26 -2.50 4.31 -12.05
C HIS A 26 -3.45 4.44 -13.25
N ARG A 27 -4.17 5.57 -13.37
CA ARG A 27 -4.99 5.87 -14.55
C ARG A 27 -4.21 5.89 -15.87
N TYR A 28 -2.90 6.11 -15.80
CA TYR A 28 -1.99 6.14 -16.94
C TYR A 28 -1.17 4.86 -17.07
N TRP A 29 -1.45 3.84 -16.25
CA TRP A 29 -0.71 2.57 -16.23
C TRP A 29 -0.61 1.89 -17.59
N PRO A 30 -1.70 1.76 -18.39
CA PRO A 30 -1.60 1.12 -19.70
C PRO A 30 -0.60 1.83 -20.63
N GLN A 31 -0.59 3.17 -20.62
CA GLN A 31 0.28 3.98 -21.46
C GLN A 31 1.73 3.93 -20.98
N VAL A 32 1.94 4.06 -19.66
CA VAL A 32 3.27 3.99 -19.05
C VAL A 32 3.90 2.62 -19.28
N LYS A 33 3.14 1.53 -19.05
CA LYS A 33 3.61 0.16 -19.32
C LYS A 33 4.06 0.00 -20.76
N LYS A 34 3.23 0.42 -21.72
CA LYS A 34 3.55 0.35 -23.14
C LYS A 34 4.83 1.13 -23.49
N THR A 35 4.99 2.35 -22.98
CA THR A 35 6.21 3.15 -23.23
C THR A 35 7.44 2.50 -22.60
N VAL A 36 7.33 1.96 -21.38
CA VAL A 36 8.44 1.28 -20.69
C VAL A 36 8.82 -0.02 -21.41
N GLU A 37 7.87 -0.79 -21.94
CA GLU A 37 8.15 -1.99 -22.75
C GLU A 37 8.92 -1.64 -24.02
N ALA A 38 8.47 -0.62 -24.76
CA ALA A 38 9.14 -0.15 -25.95
C ALA A 38 10.56 0.37 -25.62
N PHE A 39 10.69 1.12 -24.53
CA PHE A 39 11.98 1.58 -24.03
C PHE A 39 12.92 0.40 -23.74
N ALA A 40 12.44 -0.61 -23.01
CA ALA A 40 13.22 -1.80 -22.65
C ALA A 40 13.64 -2.67 -23.85
N GLU A 41 12.94 -2.60 -24.98
CA GLU A 41 13.31 -3.30 -26.22
C GLU A 41 14.37 -2.57 -27.04
N SER A 42 14.39 -1.25 -26.97
CA SER A 42 15.27 -0.39 -27.76
C SER A 42 16.62 -0.06 -27.10
N TYR A 43 16.80 -0.44 -25.84
CA TYR A 43 17.84 0.15 -25.00
C TYR A 43 19.04 -0.78 -24.79
N ASP A 44 20.21 -0.32 -25.23
CA ASP A 44 21.50 -0.92 -24.90
C ASP A 44 21.96 -0.49 -23.49
N ALA A 45 22.65 -1.39 -22.79
CA ALA A 45 23.01 -1.21 -21.37
C ALA A 45 24.09 -0.13 -21.15
N ASP A 46 23.73 1.14 -21.30
CA ASP A 46 24.58 2.27 -20.96
C ASP A 46 24.53 2.62 -19.47
N ASN A 47 25.59 3.25 -18.96
CA ASN A 47 25.78 3.72 -17.57
C ASN A 47 24.84 4.89 -17.16
N VAL A 48 23.64 4.98 -17.71
CA VAL A 48 22.65 6.01 -17.37
C VAL A 48 21.96 5.68 -16.04
N GLN A 49 21.84 6.68 -15.15
CA GLN A 49 21.21 6.52 -13.85
C GLN A 49 19.72 6.20 -13.99
N LEU A 50 19.19 5.37 -13.07
CA LEU A 50 17.78 4.95 -13.07
C LEU A 50 16.81 6.15 -13.03
N SER A 51 17.14 7.19 -12.27
CA SER A 51 16.36 8.42 -12.17
C SER A 51 16.18 9.11 -13.51
N ASP A 52 17.23 9.16 -14.32
CA ASP A 52 17.20 9.82 -15.62
C ASP A 52 16.30 9.04 -16.59
N ARG A 53 16.38 7.70 -16.56
CA ARG A 53 15.50 6.82 -17.36
C ARG A 53 14.03 6.99 -16.98
N ILE A 54 13.73 7.07 -15.68
CA ILE A 54 12.37 7.32 -15.19
C ILE A 54 11.85 8.66 -15.72
N LEU A 55 12.65 9.73 -15.62
CA LEU A 55 12.25 11.06 -16.06
C LEU A 55 12.10 11.15 -17.58
N GLU A 56 12.97 10.49 -18.34
CA GLU A 56 12.89 10.41 -19.80
C GLU A 56 11.59 9.77 -20.26
N VAL A 57 11.29 8.56 -19.79
CA VAL A 57 10.07 7.82 -20.16
C VAL A 57 8.81 8.56 -19.69
N ALA A 58 8.86 9.19 -18.51
CA ALA A 58 7.76 10.02 -18.02
C ALA A 58 7.52 11.24 -18.95
N ARG A 59 8.56 11.94 -19.42
CA ARG A 59 8.45 13.06 -20.36
C ARG A 59 7.94 12.63 -21.74
N GLN A 60 8.43 11.49 -22.25
CA GLN A 60 7.96 10.93 -23.51
C GLN A 60 6.46 10.63 -23.45
N THR A 61 6.03 9.94 -22.39
CA THR A 61 4.63 9.60 -22.17
C THR A 61 3.78 10.85 -21.95
N ALA A 62 4.27 11.83 -21.17
CA ALA A 62 3.61 13.11 -20.94
C ALA A 62 3.34 13.86 -22.24
N THR A 63 4.33 13.93 -23.13
CA THR A 63 4.23 14.61 -24.42
C THR A 63 3.17 13.95 -25.31
N SER A 64 3.15 12.62 -25.38
CA SER A 64 2.15 11.87 -26.14
C SER A 64 0.73 12.09 -25.62
N LEU A 65 0.56 12.23 -24.30
CA LEU A 65 -0.75 12.38 -23.66
C LEU A 65 -1.17 13.83 -23.41
N LYS A 66 -0.27 14.80 -23.67
CA LYS A 66 -0.44 16.23 -23.33
C LYS A 66 -0.74 16.45 -21.85
N LEU A 67 0.03 15.78 -20.98
CA LEU A 67 -0.11 15.85 -19.52
C LEU A 67 1.10 16.53 -18.89
N ASP A 68 0.92 17.01 -17.66
CA ASP A 68 2.03 17.42 -16.82
C ASP A 68 2.89 16.20 -16.43
N VAL A 69 4.21 16.33 -16.56
CA VAL A 69 5.18 15.24 -16.27
C VAL A 69 5.06 14.76 -14.84
N SER A 70 4.76 15.65 -13.88
CA SER A 70 4.62 15.30 -12.45
C SER A 70 3.57 14.23 -12.18
N LEU A 71 2.56 14.11 -13.05
CA LEU A 71 1.51 13.09 -12.92
C LEU A 71 1.97 11.68 -13.32
N LEU A 72 3.13 11.58 -14.00
CA LEU A 72 3.64 10.33 -14.58
C LEU A 72 4.91 9.83 -13.91
N VAL A 73 5.70 10.70 -13.26
CA VAL A 73 6.98 10.30 -12.63
C VAL A 73 6.82 9.12 -11.69
N GLY A 74 5.88 9.19 -10.74
CA GLY A 74 5.71 8.15 -9.73
C GLY A 74 5.28 6.79 -10.30
N ILE A 75 4.31 6.78 -11.21
CA ILE A 75 3.85 5.53 -11.83
C ILE A 75 4.88 4.96 -12.81
N THR A 76 5.70 5.81 -13.43
CA THR A 76 6.84 5.38 -14.25
C THR A 76 7.93 4.76 -13.38
N ALA A 77 8.27 5.37 -12.23
CA ALA A 77 9.20 4.78 -11.27
C ALA A 77 8.76 3.38 -10.84
N ILE A 78 7.46 3.19 -10.61
CA ILE A 78 6.89 1.88 -10.28
C ILE A 78 7.06 0.89 -11.41
N ALA A 79 6.83 1.28 -12.67
CA ALA A 79 7.05 0.38 -13.81
C ALA A 79 8.50 -0.15 -13.86
N PHE A 80 9.49 0.74 -13.70
CA PHE A 80 10.90 0.35 -13.67
C PHE A 80 11.23 -0.54 -12.46
N MET A 81 10.73 -0.20 -11.27
CA MET A 81 10.94 -1.00 -10.06
C MET A 81 10.24 -2.37 -10.13
N THR A 82 9.11 -2.46 -10.83
CA THR A 82 8.43 -3.73 -11.09
C THR A 82 9.27 -4.60 -12.03
N ILE A 83 9.87 -4.04 -13.08
CA ILE A 83 10.82 -4.80 -13.93
C ILE A 83 12.01 -5.28 -13.11
N GLN A 84 12.56 -4.44 -12.24
CA GLN A 84 13.69 -4.80 -11.39
C GLN A 84 13.35 -5.95 -10.42
N GLN A 85 12.13 -5.99 -9.88
CA GLN A 85 11.71 -6.96 -8.86
C GLN A 85 11.07 -8.23 -9.43
N ALA A 86 10.26 -8.12 -10.48
CA ALA A 86 9.51 -9.22 -11.08
C ALA A 86 10.09 -9.72 -12.41
N GLY A 87 11.00 -8.95 -13.02
CA GLY A 87 11.61 -9.26 -14.31
C GLY A 87 10.79 -8.76 -15.51
N LEU A 88 11.48 -8.48 -16.62
CA LEU A 88 10.86 -7.98 -17.85
C LEU A 88 9.83 -8.94 -18.44
N ALA A 89 10.05 -10.25 -18.34
CA ALA A 89 9.11 -11.26 -18.86
C ALA A 89 7.76 -11.21 -18.13
N ALA A 90 7.77 -11.16 -16.79
CA ALA A 90 6.54 -11.03 -16.01
C ALA A 90 5.83 -9.70 -16.29
N PHE A 91 6.61 -8.62 -16.41
CA PHE A 91 6.10 -7.29 -16.77
C PHE A 91 5.37 -7.30 -18.11
N LYS A 92 5.97 -7.86 -19.17
CA LYS A 92 5.35 -7.98 -20.49
C LYS A 92 4.09 -8.84 -20.48
N ASN A 93 4.10 -9.93 -19.71
CA ASN A 93 2.96 -10.85 -19.60
C ASN A 93 1.77 -10.28 -18.82
N ALA A 94 1.98 -9.29 -17.95
CA ALA A 94 0.88 -8.60 -17.28
C ALA A 94 0.01 -7.84 -18.29
N SER A 95 -1.29 -7.73 -18.02
CA SER A 95 -2.25 -7.17 -18.98
C SER A 95 -2.09 -5.66 -19.18
N GLY A 96 -1.54 -4.94 -18.20
CA GLY A 96 -1.52 -3.48 -18.20
C GLY A 96 -2.87 -2.86 -17.87
N ALA A 97 -3.76 -3.58 -17.17
CA ALA A 97 -5.11 -3.13 -16.91
C ALA A 97 -5.15 -1.89 -16.00
N MET A 98 -6.06 -0.96 -16.33
CA MET A 98 -6.43 0.15 -15.45
C MET A 98 -7.58 -0.30 -14.54
N LEU A 99 -7.27 -0.52 -13.26
CA LEU A 99 -8.15 -1.11 -12.25
C LEU A 99 -8.65 -0.04 -11.26
N LEU A 100 -9.05 1.12 -11.77
CA LEU A 100 -9.70 2.16 -10.96
C LEU A 100 -11.22 2.00 -10.99
N ASP A 101 -11.85 2.24 -9.84
CA ASP A 101 -13.30 2.39 -9.81
C ASP A 101 -13.74 3.60 -10.64
N LYS A 102 -14.87 3.47 -11.35
CA LYS A 102 -15.42 4.51 -12.24
C LYS A 102 -15.61 5.85 -11.53
N LYS A 103 -15.89 5.85 -10.21
CA LYS A 103 -16.06 7.07 -9.40
C LYS A 103 -14.80 7.93 -9.31
N HIS A 104 -13.62 7.33 -9.50
CA HIS A 104 -12.33 8.03 -9.36
C HIS A 104 -11.71 8.46 -10.69
N VAL A 105 -12.13 7.85 -11.80
CA VAL A 105 -11.57 8.10 -13.15
C VAL A 105 -11.58 9.60 -13.51
N LYS A 106 -12.63 10.32 -13.11
CA LYS A 106 -12.82 11.75 -13.44
C LYS A 106 -12.30 12.72 -12.37
N LYS A 107 -11.77 12.23 -11.25
CA LYS A 107 -11.30 13.11 -10.16
C LYS A 107 -9.93 13.69 -10.46
N SER A 108 -9.76 14.97 -10.16
CA SER A 108 -8.48 15.66 -10.21
C SER A 108 -7.60 15.27 -9.01
N PRO A 109 -6.27 15.51 -9.06
CA PRO A 109 -5.39 15.23 -7.91
C PRO A 109 -5.86 15.96 -6.65
N ALA A 110 -6.25 17.23 -6.79
CA ALA A 110 -6.72 18.06 -5.69
C ALA A 110 -8.02 17.50 -5.05
N GLN A 111 -8.94 16.98 -5.86
CA GLN A 111 -10.16 16.34 -5.35
C GLN A 111 -9.83 15.08 -4.53
N ILE A 112 -8.92 14.22 -5.03
CA ILE A 112 -8.50 13.03 -4.27
C ILE A 112 -7.85 13.42 -2.94
N LEU A 113 -6.93 14.38 -2.94
CA LEU A 113 -6.28 14.86 -1.72
C LEU A 113 -7.29 15.50 -0.74
N SER A 114 -8.23 16.28 -1.25
CA SER A 114 -9.28 16.90 -0.43
C SER A 114 -10.21 15.87 0.22
N GLU A 115 -10.57 14.81 -0.51
CA GLU A 115 -11.38 13.71 0.04
C GLU A 115 -10.62 12.95 1.14
N ARG A 116 -9.34 12.68 0.93
CA ARG A 116 -8.47 12.01 1.92
C ARG A 116 -8.25 12.84 3.19
N ALA A 117 -8.30 14.17 3.08
CA ALA A 117 -8.13 15.08 4.21
C ALA A 117 -9.39 15.23 5.06
N LYS A 118 -10.57 14.83 4.55
CA LYS A 118 -11.85 15.06 5.22
C LYS A 118 -11.99 14.21 6.49
N ASP A 119 -12.49 14.82 7.56
CA ASP A 119 -12.87 14.13 8.79
C ASP A 119 -14.35 13.77 8.83
N ASP A 120 -14.66 12.74 9.62
CA ASP A 120 -16.02 12.36 9.95
C ASP A 120 -16.73 13.49 10.69
N SER A 121 -17.94 13.81 10.25
CA SER A 121 -18.83 14.67 11.04
C SER A 121 -19.13 14.00 12.38
N GLN A 122 -18.87 14.71 13.48
CA GLN A 122 -19.16 14.25 14.84
C GLN A 122 -20.59 14.63 15.30
N GLY A 123 -21.44 15.12 14.38
CA GLY A 123 -22.79 15.62 14.64
C GLY A 123 -22.85 17.13 14.93
N LEU A 124 -24.07 17.69 15.07
CA LEU A 124 -24.32 19.15 15.24
C LEU A 124 -23.60 19.78 16.44
N PHE A 125 -23.25 19.00 17.47
CA PHE A 125 -22.49 19.45 18.64
C PHE A 125 -21.21 18.64 18.85
N GLY A 126 -20.62 18.16 17.75
CA GLY A 126 -19.45 17.28 17.77
C GLY A 126 -18.22 17.86 18.48
N PHE A 127 -18.13 19.19 18.61
CA PHE A 127 -17.07 19.86 19.37
C PHE A 127 -17.19 19.66 20.90
N LEU A 128 -18.39 19.36 21.41
CA LEU A 128 -18.63 19.05 22.83
C LEU A 128 -18.38 17.57 23.16
N LYS A 129 -18.32 16.69 22.15
CA LYS A 129 -17.97 15.28 22.36
C LYS A 129 -16.49 15.15 22.63
N THR A 130 -16.11 14.76 23.84
CA THR A 130 -14.71 14.54 24.24
C THR A 130 -14.31 13.07 24.36
N ILE A 131 -15.27 12.15 24.60
CA ILE A 131 -14.96 10.77 25.01
C ILE A 131 -15.30 9.72 23.93
N ASP A 132 -16.27 9.98 23.03
CA ASP A 132 -16.78 8.97 22.08
C ASP A 132 -16.62 9.35 20.60
N LYS A 133 -15.54 10.06 20.26
CA LYS A 133 -15.27 10.35 18.84
C LYS A 133 -14.89 9.08 18.11
N LYS A 134 -15.52 8.86 16.96
CA LYS A 134 -15.21 7.76 16.05
C LYS A 134 -14.78 8.31 14.71
N TRP A 135 -13.85 7.61 14.08
CA TRP A 135 -13.23 8.01 12.84
C TRP A 135 -13.31 6.89 11.81
N THR A 136 -13.48 7.25 10.55
CA THR A 136 -13.42 6.30 9.44
C THR A 136 -11.96 6.02 9.09
N VAL A 137 -11.63 4.74 8.95
CA VAL A 137 -10.48 4.30 8.16
C VAL A 137 -10.99 3.77 6.84
N THR A 138 -10.45 4.30 5.74
CA THR A 138 -10.65 3.75 4.39
C THR A 138 -9.42 2.95 4.02
N TYR A 139 -9.56 1.65 3.73
CA TYR A 139 -8.41 0.78 3.43
C TYR A 139 -8.31 0.36 1.95
N ASP A 140 -9.35 0.63 1.16
CA ASP A 140 -9.32 0.61 -0.29
C ASP A 140 -10.28 1.70 -0.81
N GLU A 141 -9.74 2.73 -1.46
CA GLU A 141 -10.57 3.82 -1.96
C GLU A 141 -11.47 3.38 -3.13
N ASN A 142 -11.14 2.29 -3.83
CA ASN A 142 -11.92 1.79 -4.96
C ASN A 142 -13.20 1.08 -4.51
N ASP A 143 -13.21 0.43 -3.35
CA ASP A 143 -14.40 -0.21 -2.76
C ASP A 143 -15.09 0.73 -1.75
N ALA A 144 -16.35 1.09 -2.00
CA ALA A 144 -17.10 1.97 -1.09
C ALA A 144 -17.41 1.30 0.26
N ALA A 145 -17.38 -0.03 0.33
CA ALA A 145 -17.55 -0.81 1.55
C ALA A 145 -16.21 -1.09 2.24
N ALA A 146 -15.08 -0.64 1.69
CA ALA A 146 -13.75 -0.88 2.26
C ALA A 146 -13.36 0.14 3.33
N THR A 147 -14.21 0.20 4.36
CA THR A 147 -14.04 1.11 5.49
C THR A 147 -14.39 0.43 6.80
N TYR A 148 -13.74 0.82 7.89
CA TYR A 148 -14.16 0.47 9.26
C TYR A 148 -14.12 1.69 10.17
N LYS A 149 -14.74 1.57 11.35
CA LYS A 149 -14.76 2.62 12.37
C LYS A 149 -13.75 2.31 13.47
N MET A 150 -13.06 3.33 13.95
CA MET A 150 -12.17 3.25 15.11
C MET A 150 -12.50 4.34 16.11
N ASN A 151 -12.24 4.07 17.39
CA ASN A 151 -12.34 5.05 18.45
C ASN A 151 -11.13 5.99 18.42
N HIS A 152 -11.31 7.23 18.88
CA HIS A 152 -10.20 8.16 19.06
C HIS A 152 -9.13 7.59 20.03
N ASP A 153 -7.85 7.82 19.72
CA ASP A 153 -6.66 7.27 20.41
C ASP A 153 -6.50 5.74 20.33
N GLN A 154 -7.32 5.06 19.53
CA GLN A 154 -7.17 3.63 19.22
C GLN A 154 -6.16 3.42 18.09
N ASP A 155 -5.37 2.33 18.17
CA ASP A 155 -4.52 1.91 17.06
C ASP A 155 -5.35 1.33 15.90
N MET A 156 -4.87 1.53 14.67
CA MET A 156 -5.59 1.13 13.47
C MET A 156 -5.86 -0.38 13.41
N ALA A 157 -4.92 -1.22 13.87
CA ALA A 157 -5.10 -2.68 13.85
C ALA A 157 -6.19 -3.12 14.82
N TRP A 158 -6.28 -2.53 16.01
CA TRP A 158 -7.37 -2.80 16.93
C TRP A 158 -8.72 -2.36 16.38
N GLY A 159 -8.82 -1.14 15.83
CA GLY A 159 -10.05 -0.69 15.17
C GLY A 159 -10.48 -1.61 14.03
N ALA A 160 -9.52 -2.15 13.26
CA ALA A 160 -9.81 -3.10 12.20
C ALA A 160 -10.40 -4.42 12.74
N SER A 161 -9.96 -4.88 13.91
CA SER A 161 -10.45 -6.14 14.51
C SER A 161 -11.90 -6.10 15.01
N ASP A 162 -12.49 -4.91 15.10
CA ASP A 162 -13.91 -4.72 15.42
C ASP A 162 -14.80 -4.87 14.18
N ASP A 163 -14.23 -4.86 12.96
CA ASP A 163 -14.96 -5.06 11.72
C ASP A 163 -15.32 -6.54 11.51
N ARG A 164 -16.60 -6.85 11.73
CA ARG A 164 -17.18 -8.19 11.53
C ARG A 164 -18.08 -8.28 10.29
N THR A 165 -17.97 -7.34 9.36
CA THR A 165 -18.83 -7.29 8.17
C THR A 165 -18.57 -8.44 7.18
N ARG A 166 -17.39 -9.06 7.24
CA ARG A 166 -16.98 -10.16 6.35
C ARG A 166 -16.19 -11.21 7.13
N ASN A 167 -16.11 -12.43 6.59
CA ASN A 167 -15.16 -13.42 7.07
C ASN A 167 -13.76 -13.15 6.50
N TRP A 168 -13.02 -12.25 7.15
CA TRP A 168 -11.73 -11.76 6.66
C TRP A 168 -10.69 -12.86 6.46
N ARG A 169 -10.72 -13.90 7.29
CA ARG A 169 -9.78 -15.02 7.21
C ARG A 169 -9.99 -15.90 5.98
N GLU A 170 -11.24 -16.04 5.53
CA GLU A 170 -11.56 -16.74 4.28
C GLU A 170 -11.15 -15.93 3.05
N ILE A 171 -11.24 -14.60 3.14
CA ILE A 171 -10.78 -13.70 2.08
C ILE A 171 -9.26 -13.74 1.96
N ASP A 172 -8.56 -13.71 3.10
CA ASP A 172 -7.11 -13.69 3.17
C ASP A 172 -6.65 -14.32 4.50
N PRO A 173 -5.93 -15.46 4.48
CA PRO A 173 -5.49 -16.14 5.69
C PRO A 173 -4.63 -15.29 6.63
N ARG A 174 -4.02 -14.21 6.13
CA ARG A 174 -3.21 -13.26 6.91
C ARG A 174 -4.06 -12.33 7.78
N ARG A 175 -5.38 -12.31 7.57
CA ARG A 175 -6.37 -11.42 8.20
C ARG A 175 -7.23 -12.16 9.23
N PRO A 176 -6.66 -12.61 10.37
CA PRO A 176 -7.37 -13.46 11.31
C PRO A 176 -8.52 -12.76 12.03
N GLU A 177 -8.51 -11.42 12.11
CA GLU A 177 -9.41 -10.66 12.97
C GLU A 177 -10.17 -9.52 12.28
N GLY A 178 -9.65 -8.98 11.18
CA GLY A 178 -10.15 -7.77 10.52
C GLY A 178 -9.49 -7.57 9.15
N PRO A 179 -9.76 -6.46 8.43
CA PRO A 179 -9.22 -6.24 7.09
C PRO A 179 -7.68 -6.10 7.04
N ILE A 180 -7.03 -5.70 8.14
CA ILE A 180 -5.57 -5.55 8.22
C ILE A 180 -4.93 -6.88 8.65
N PRO A 181 -3.89 -7.36 7.94
CA PRO A 181 -3.09 -8.50 8.41
C PRO A 181 -2.38 -8.23 9.74
N VAL A 182 -2.52 -9.12 10.72
CA VAL A 182 -1.94 -8.92 12.07
C VAL A 182 -1.53 -10.27 12.67
N GLU A 183 -0.32 -10.33 13.25
CA GLU A 183 0.15 -11.52 13.98
C GLU A 183 0.51 -11.27 15.46
N CYS A 184 1.13 -10.13 15.81
CA CYS A 184 1.73 -9.94 17.14
C CYS A 184 1.25 -8.73 17.96
N ARG A 185 0.56 -7.75 17.34
CA ARG A 185 0.12 -6.47 17.94
C ARG A 185 1.17 -5.69 18.76
N SER A 186 2.46 -5.94 18.54
CA SER A 186 3.56 -5.44 19.39
C SER A 186 4.77 -4.93 18.59
N ALA A 187 4.59 -4.61 17.32
CA ALA A 187 5.66 -4.23 16.38
C ALA A 187 6.78 -5.29 16.25
N SER A 188 6.47 -6.57 16.45
CA SER A 188 7.47 -7.64 16.46
C SER A 188 7.52 -8.44 15.14
N CYS A 189 6.46 -8.42 14.33
CA CYS A 189 6.33 -9.25 13.11
C CYS A 189 6.37 -8.48 11.78
N GLY A 190 6.05 -7.18 11.77
CA GLY A 190 5.96 -6.38 10.54
C GLY A 190 4.71 -6.59 9.67
N THR A 191 3.91 -7.62 9.92
CA THR A 191 2.80 -8.02 9.02
C THR A 191 1.67 -6.99 8.93
N CYS A 192 1.52 -6.10 9.92
CA CYS A 192 0.50 -5.07 9.92
C CYS A 192 0.94 -3.75 9.25
N TRP A 193 1.94 -3.78 8.37
CA TRP A 193 2.35 -2.55 7.69
C TRP A 193 1.29 -2.06 6.70
N VAL A 194 1.10 -0.75 6.64
CA VAL A 194 0.15 -0.07 5.76
C VAL A 194 0.81 1.15 5.14
N GLY A 195 0.37 1.52 3.94
CA GLY A 195 0.72 2.80 3.33
C GLY A 195 -0.34 3.84 3.68
N VAL A 196 0.05 4.99 4.22
CA VAL A 196 -0.85 6.11 4.54
C VAL A 196 -1.01 6.97 3.29
N LEU A 197 -2.25 7.04 2.78
CA LEU A 197 -2.60 7.80 1.58
C LEU A 197 -3.04 9.23 1.90
N GLY A 198 -3.59 9.45 3.10
CA GLY A 198 -3.90 10.76 3.64
C GLY A 198 -4.41 10.69 5.09
N GLY A 199 -4.39 11.83 5.77
CA GLY A 199 -4.64 11.90 7.21
C GLY A 199 -3.42 11.52 8.07
N ALA A 200 -2.21 11.53 7.50
CA ALA A 200 -0.99 11.20 8.25
C ALA A 200 -0.82 12.12 9.46
N GLU A 201 -1.13 13.41 9.31
CA GLU A 201 -1.14 14.42 10.36
C GLU A 201 -2.08 14.11 11.53
N LYS A 202 -3.06 13.23 11.33
CA LYS A 202 -4.04 12.78 12.33
C LYS A 202 -3.60 11.48 13.03
N LEU A 203 -2.44 10.93 12.69
CA LEU A 203 -1.87 9.79 13.38
C LEU A 203 -0.92 10.25 14.49
N SER A 204 -0.71 9.38 15.48
CA SER A 204 0.37 9.54 16.45
C SER A 204 1.74 9.51 15.76
N ASP A 205 2.68 10.23 16.35
CA ASP A 205 4.08 10.15 15.96
C ASP A 205 4.59 8.71 16.10
N VAL A 206 5.58 8.36 15.28
CA VAL A 206 6.26 7.06 15.35
C VAL A 206 6.94 6.91 16.70
N ALA A 207 6.54 5.86 17.43
CA ALA A 207 7.21 5.49 18.68
C ALA A 207 8.59 4.87 18.38
N VAL A 208 9.52 4.96 19.34
CA VAL A 208 10.90 4.44 19.23
C VAL A 208 10.93 2.98 18.76
N ARG A 209 10.03 2.13 19.29
CA ARG A 209 9.95 0.72 18.91
C ARG A 209 9.51 0.53 17.46
N GLU A 210 8.47 1.25 17.02
CA GLU A 210 8.00 1.23 15.63
C GLU A 210 9.12 1.67 14.68
N GLY A 211 9.76 2.82 14.95
CA GLY A 211 10.83 3.36 14.11
C GLY A 211 12.03 2.42 13.97
N LYS A 212 12.45 1.77 15.07
CA LYS A 212 13.50 0.75 15.01
C LYS A 212 13.08 -0.46 14.17
N LYS A 213 11.86 -0.95 14.39
CA LYS A 213 11.39 -2.21 13.79
C LYS A 213 11.02 -2.08 12.32
N ILE A 214 10.41 -0.97 11.91
CA ILE A 214 10.04 -0.74 10.50
C ILE A 214 11.28 -0.69 9.59
N LYS A 215 12.40 -0.17 10.11
CA LYS A 215 13.72 -0.22 9.47
C LYS A 215 14.28 -1.64 9.45
N GLU A 216 14.22 -2.36 10.57
CA GLU A 216 14.69 -3.76 10.69
C GLU A 216 13.95 -4.69 9.72
N PHE A 217 12.65 -4.45 9.49
CA PHE A 217 11.84 -5.17 8.50
C PHE A 217 12.14 -4.78 7.06
N GLY A 218 12.89 -3.69 6.83
CA GLY A 218 13.27 -3.22 5.50
C GLY A 218 12.18 -2.47 4.75
N TYR A 219 11.15 -1.95 5.43
CA TYR A 219 10.06 -1.23 4.76
C TYR A 219 10.40 0.24 4.45
N ILE A 220 10.95 0.97 5.44
CA ILE A 220 11.37 2.36 5.27
C ILE A 220 12.47 2.71 6.28
N ASP A 221 13.42 3.52 5.85
CA ASP A 221 14.46 4.12 6.71
C ASP A 221 14.28 5.64 6.69
N THR A 222 13.52 6.18 7.65
CA THR A 222 13.23 7.60 7.77
C THR A 222 13.13 8.03 9.23
N THR A 223 13.44 9.29 9.49
CA THR A 223 13.29 9.96 10.79
C THR A 223 12.04 10.83 10.86
N GLU A 224 11.23 10.87 9.80
CA GLU A 224 9.97 11.61 9.79
C GLU A 224 9.04 11.10 10.92
N PRO A 225 8.41 11.99 11.70
CA PRO A 225 7.53 11.58 12.79
C PRO A 225 6.23 10.94 12.28
N LYS A 226 5.80 11.28 11.06
CA LYS A 226 4.56 10.80 10.43
C LYS A 226 4.82 10.27 9.01
N PRO A 227 5.58 9.18 8.87
CA PRO A 227 5.98 8.66 7.58
C PRO A 227 4.80 7.98 6.87
N LEU A 228 4.92 7.84 5.55
CA LEU A 228 3.89 7.22 4.71
C LEU A 228 3.76 5.70 4.91
N ILE A 229 4.75 5.04 5.49
CA ILE A 229 4.68 3.61 5.83
C ILE A 229 4.64 3.47 7.34
N ARG A 230 3.60 2.82 7.87
CA ARG A 230 3.35 2.67 9.31
C ARG A 230 3.04 1.24 9.69
N LEU A 231 3.29 0.87 10.95
CA LEU A 231 2.74 -0.35 11.53
C LEU A 231 1.37 -0.04 12.14
N ALA A 232 0.31 -0.63 11.58
CA ALA A 232 -1.06 -0.33 12.01
C ALA A 232 -1.33 -0.62 13.50
N CYS A 233 -0.62 -1.57 14.12
CA CYS A 233 -0.73 -1.84 15.56
C CYS A 233 -0.03 -0.82 16.46
N GLN A 234 0.67 0.18 15.90
CA GLN A 234 1.37 1.23 16.65
C GLN A 234 0.85 2.63 16.31
N ALA A 235 0.25 2.80 15.12
CA ALA A 235 -0.29 4.08 14.68
C ALA A 235 -1.68 4.30 15.30
N LYS A 236 -1.71 5.12 16.37
CA LYS A 236 -2.96 5.61 16.95
C LYS A 236 -3.56 6.72 16.11
N THR A 237 -4.88 6.87 16.20
CA THR A 237 -5.61 7.77 15.31
C THR A 237 -6.38 8.84 16.08
N TYR A 238 -6.35 10.05 15.53
CA TYR A 238 -7.00 11.23 16.11
C TYR A 238 -8.03 11.85 15.15
N GLY A 239 -8.19 11.28 13.96
CA GLY A 239 -9.07 11.72 12.89
C GLY A 239 -9.23 10.61 11.83
N ALA A 240 -10.01 10.88 10.79
CA ALA A 240 -10.20 9.94 9.68
C ALA A 240 -8.95 9.84 8.80
N VAL A 241 -8.63 8.63 8.36
CA VAL A 241 -7.43 8.33 7.57
C VAL A 241 -7.75 7.42 6.39
N SER A 242 -7.01 7.61 5.30
CA SER A 242 -7.02 6.72 4.14
C SER A 242 -5.70 5.98 4.06
N ILE A 243 -5.77 4.66 3.93
CA ILE A 243 -4.62 3.76 3.89
C ILE A 243 -4.74 2.79 2.71
N VAL A 244 -3.62 2.15 2.37
CA VAL A 244 -3.58 0.95 1.54
C VAL A 244 -3.02 -0.21 2.33
N ILE A 245 -3.66 -1.36 2.17
CA ILE A 245 -3.14 -2.65 2.64
C ILE A 245 -2.46 -3.32 1.44
N PRO A 246 -1.12 -3.41 1.43
CA PRO A 246 -0.36 -3.89 0.29
C PRO A 246 -0.63 -5.38 0.05
N PRO A 247 -1.10 -5.76 -1.15
CA PRO A 247 -1.50 -7.14 -1.41
C PRO A 247 -0.30 -8.12 -1.45
N TRP A 248 0.93 -7.64 -1.69
CA TRP A 248 2.18 -8.42 -1.66
C TRP A 248 2.86 -8.50 -0.29
N ASN A 249 2.14 -8.18 0.79
CA ASN A 249 2.63 -8.32 2.16
C ASN A 249 2.69 -9.80 2.58
N GLY A 250 3.68 -10.54 2.08
CA GLY A 250 3.85 -11.95 2.41
C GLY A 250 3.87 -12.17 3.92
N VAL A 251 3.01 -13.05 4.42
CA VAL A 251 3.23 -13.64 5.74
C VAL A 251 4.36 -14.65 5.59
N PHE A 252 5.34 -14.57 6.48
CA PHE A 252 6.35 -15.61 6.66
C PHE A 252 5.66 -16.88 7.15
N GLY A 253 5.10 -17.65 6.21
CA GLY A 253 4.38 -18.87 6.52
C GLY A 253 5.37 -19.95 6.94
N LYS A 254 5.37 -20.29 8.24
CA LYS A 254 5.55 -21.63 8.84
C LYS A 254 6.53 -22.64 8.20
N TYR A 255 7.54 -22.24 7.43
CA TYR A 255 8.63 -23.15 7.05
C TYR A 255 9.36 -23.65 8.29
N LEU A 256 9.46 -22.83 9.36
CA LEU A 256 9.94 -23.32 10.65
C LEU A 256 9.05 -24.42 11.27
N LYS A 257 7.76 -24.46 10.94
CA LYS A 257 6.84 -25.48 11.44
C LYS A 257 6.89 -26.74 10.58
N SER A 258 6.90 -26.62 9.25
CA SER A 258 7.04 -27.77 8.36
C SER A 258 8.44 -28.39 8.43
N VAL A 259 9.52 -27.59 8.54
CA VAL A 259 10.87 -28.11 8.80
C VAL A 259 10.96 -28.81 10.15
N ARG A 260 10.33 -28.27 11.20
CA ARG A 260 10.27 -28.96 12.51
C ARG A 260 9.50 -30.27 12.42
N GLU A 261 8.34 -30.26 11.77
CA GLU A 261 7.51 -31.46 11.60
C GLU A 261 8.17 -32.50 10.67
N SER A 262 8.98 -32.09 9.69
CA SER A 262 9.77 -33.01 8.84
C SER A 262 11.06 -33.50 9.49
N SER A 263 11.66 -32.72 10.40
CA SER A 263 12.85 -33.14 11.18
C SER A 263 12.51 -34.01 12.40
N GLU A 264 11.23 -34.10 12.77
CA GLU A 264 10.72 -34.98 13.83
C GLU A 264 10.23 -36.33 13.26
N ILE A 265 10.32 -36.54 11.94
CA ILE A 265 9.96 -37.78 11.22
C ILE A 265 11.23 -38.53 10.71
N GLU A 266 12.43 -37.96 10.89
CA GLU A 266 13.74 -38.66 10.80
C GLU A 266 14.26 -39.02 12.20
#